data_AF-A0A846BXC7-F1
#
_entry.id   AF-A0A846BXC7-F1
#
_cell.length_a   1.000
_cell.length_b   1.000
_cell.length_c   1.000
_cell.angle_alpha   90.00
_cell.angle_beta   90.00
_cell.angle_gamma   90.00
#
_symmetry.space_group_name_H-M   'P 1'
#
loop_
_entity.id
_entity.type
_entity.pdbx_description
1 polymer ?
#
loop_
_entity_poly.entity_id
_entity_poly.type
_entity_poly.pdbx_seq_one_letter_code
_entity_poly.pdbx_strand_id
1 'polypeptide(L)' 'REVTARQADIYIQLKLNGQPGEQFSVSVALGEGSITEDFVI' A
#
# COMPACT_ATOMS: atom_id res chain seq x y z
N ARG A 1 -22.99 -4.90 20.73
CA ARG A 1 -22.48 -3.54 20.43
C ARG A 1 -21.89 -3.62 19.03
N GLU A 2 -22.70 -3.32 18.02
CA GLU A 2 -22.27 -3.37 16.61
C GLU A 2 -21.49 -2.09 16.31
N VAL A 3 -20.24 -2.24 15.87
CA VAL A 3 -19.40 -1.13 15.45
C VAL A 3 -19.72 -0.87 13.98
N THR A 4 -20.58 0.12 13.72
CA THR A 4 -20.73 0.67 12.37
C THR A 4 -19.38 1.31 12.00
N ALA A 5 -18.65 0.69 11.07
CA ALA A 5 -17.43 1.24 10.52
C ALA A 5 -17.76 2.58 9.84
N ARG A 6 -17.62 3.67 10.60
CA ARG A 6 -17.61 5.02 10.05
C ARG A 6 -16.30 5.15 9.29
N GLN A 7 -16.30 4.75 8.03
CA GLN A 7 -15.29 5.14 7.05
C GLN A 7 -13.86 4.98 7.59
N ALA A 8 -13.57 3.83 8.18
CA ALA A 8 -12.22 3.48 8.59
C ALA A 8 -11.44 3.06 7.34
N ASP A 9 -11.20 3.98 6.42
CA ASP A 9 -9.86 4.27 5.93
C ASP A 9 -8.89 3.05 6.04
N ILE A 10 -9.14 2.04 5.19
CA ILE A 10 -8.41 0.77 5.19
C ILE A 10 -7.14 0.98 4.37
N TYR A 11 -6.10 1.49 5.01
CA TYR A 11 -4.79 1.65 4.38
C TYR A 11 -3.76 0.66 4.93
N ILE A 12 -2.94 0.14 4.03
CA ILE A 12 -1.69 -0.53 4.37
C ILE A 12 -0.59 0.52 4.31
N GLN A 13 -0.02 0.87 5.46
CA GLN A 13 1.08 1.83 5.54
C GLN A 13 2.42 1.08 5.65
N LEU A 14 3.34 1.37 4.74
CA LEU A 14 4.69 0.81 4.71
C LEU A 14 5.71 1.95 4.85
N LYS A 15 6.77 1.73 5.63
CA LYS A 15 7.91 2.64 5.71
C LYS A 15 9.08 2.01 4.96
N LEU A 16 9.48 2.65 3.88
CA LEU A 16 10.59 2.23 3.02
C LEU A 16 11.77 3.21 3.19
N ASN A 17 12.98 2.73 2.95
CA ASN A 17 14.19 3.53 2.88
C ASN A 17 14.81 3.39 1.49
N GLY A 18 15.58 4.40 1.09
CA GLY A 18 16.32 4.39 -0.17
C GLY A 18 16.98 5.73 -0.43
N GLN A 19 17.54 5.89 -1.60
CA GLN A 19 18.23 7.11 -2.03
C GLN A 19 17.33 7.98 -2.92
N PRO A 20 17.48 9.32 -2.89
CA PRO A 20 16.77 10.19 -3.83
C PRO A 20 17.01 9.78 -5.29
N GLY A 21 15.93 9.60 -6.05
CA GLY A 21 15.96 9.14 -7.44
C GLY A 21 15.98 7.62 -7.61
N GLU A 22 16.00 6.84 -6.53
CA GLU A 22 15.88 5.39 -6.57
C GLU A 22 14.48 4.97 -7.02
N GLN A 23 14.43 4.08 -8.02
CA GLN A 23 13.18 3.51 -8.53
C GLN A 23 12.86 2.21 -7.80
N PHE A 24 11.61 2.05 -7.39
CA PHE A 24 11.12 0.82 -6.78
C PHE A 24 9.66 0.58 -7.17
N SER A 25 9.23 -0.68 -7.12
CA SER A 25 7.84 -1.06 -7.37
C SER A 25 7.24 -1.72 -6.13
N VAL A 26 5.97 -1.41 -5.84
CA VAL A 26 5.20 -2.06 -4.77
C VAL A 26 4.11 -2.91 -5.39
N SER A 27 4.15 -4.22 -5.11
CA SER A 27 3.12 -5.16 -5.52
C SER A 27 2.27 -5.59 -4.32
N VAL A 28 0.95 -5.53 -4.46
CA VAL A 28 -0.01 -5.97 -3.45
C VAL A 28 -0.94 -7.00 -4.07
N ALA A 29 -1.07 -8.16 -3.42
CA ALA A 29 -1.94 -9.24 -3.86
C ALA A 29 -2.96 -9.62 -2.78
N LEU A 30 -4.19 -9.92 -3.20
CA LEU A 30 -5.27 -10.42 -2.36
C LEU A 30 -6.06 -11.50 -3.11
N GLY A 31 -5.92 -12.76 -2.68
CA GLY A 31 -6.46 -13.90 -3.42
C GLY A 31 -5.83 -13.98 -4.81
N GLU A 32 -6.66 -14.00 -5.85
CA GLU A 32 -6.23 -14.05 -7.25
C GLU A 32 -5.98 -12.65 -7.87
N GLY A 33 -6.25 -11.57 -7.14
CA GLY A 33 -6.07 -10.20 -7.62
C GLY A 33 -4.71 -9.63 -7.20
N SER A 34 -4.05 -8.90 -8.11
CA SER A 34 -2.81 -8.17 -7.82
C SER A 34 -2.77 -6.79 -8.48
N ILE A 35 -2.19 -5.82 -7.79
CA ILE A 35 -1.83 -4.51 -8.34
C ILE A 35 -0.33 -4.28 -8.12
N THR A 36 0.33 -3.63 -9.09
CA THR A 36 1.72 -3.20 -8.96
C THR A 36 1.80 -1.73 -9.38
N GLU A 37 2.47 -0.93 -8.57
CA GLU A 37 2.66 0.50 -8.78
C GLU A 37 4.15 0.84 -8.69
N ASP A 38 4.61 1.73 -9.57
CA ASP A 38 6.00 2.17 -9.66
C ASP A 38 6.18 3.53 -8.98
N PHE A 39 7.28 3.67 -8.22
CA PHE A 39 7.58 4.85 -7.43
C PHE A 39 9.04 5.27 -7.59
N VAL A 40 9.29 6.55 -7.27
CA VAL A 40 10.63 7.12 -7.15
C VAL A 40 10.74 7.77 -5.77
N ILE A 41 11.81 7.45 -5.03
CA ILE A 41 12.12 8.06 -3.71
C ILE A 41 12.62 9.49 -3.87
#